data_AF-A0AA88HPW6-F1
#
_entry.id   AF-A0AA88HPW6-F1
#
_cell.length_a   1.000
_cell.length_b   1.000
_cell.length_c   1.000
_cell.angle_alpha   90.00
_cell.angle_beta   90.00
_cell.angle_gamma   90.00
#
_symmetry.space_group_name_H-M   'P 1'
#
loop_
_entity.id
_entity.type
_entity.pdbx_description
1 polymer ?
#
loop_
_entity_poly.entity_id
_entity_poly.type
_entity_poly.pdbx_seq_one_letter_code
_entity_poly.pdbx_strand_id
1 'polypeptide(L)'
;MGIVGMTKEHLGLTLSLHIPIFVVVTKIDMAPPNILKETLRLLMKMLKSPGCRKTPILIKNHDDVVFSATNFTTETLCPIFQVSNVSGENLDLLRSFLNLLSARMPECSMDHVNDPAEFQIDDTYSVPVSCIFVMYSLL
;
A
#
# COMPACT_ATOMS: atom_id res chain seq x y z
N MET A 1 20.59 -5.33 6.46
CA MET A 1 20.43 -4.45 5.28
C MET A 1 19.11 -3.72 5.47
N GLY A 2 19.17 -2.40 5.65
CA GLY A 2 18.01 -1.55 5.95
C GLY A 2 17.32 -1.02 4.70
N ILE A 3 16.68 0.15 4.82
CA ILE A 3 15.96 0.80 3.72
C ILE A 3 16.93 1.15 2.59
N VAL A 4 16.72 0.57 1.40
CA VAL A 4 17.57 0.74 0.20
C VAL A 4 17.10 1.96 -0.61
N GLY A 5 17.97 2.54 -1.44
CA GLY A 5 17.69 3.71 -2.29
C GLY A 5 16.39 3.61 -3.10
N MET A 6 16.11 2.44 -3.68
CA MET A 6 14.87 2.17 -4.43
C MET A 6 13.61 2.46 -3.61
N THR A 7 13.57 2.10 -2.33
CA THR A 7 12.42 2.36 -1.46
C THR A 7 12.20 3.86 -1.26
N LYS A 8 13.27 4.65 -1.23
CA LYS A 8 13.16 6.11 -1.11
C LYS A 8 12.62 6.74 -2.39
N GLU A 9 13.04 6.24 -3.54
CA GLU A 9 12.57 6.70 -4.85
C GLU A 9 11.08 6.39 -5.05
N HIS A 10 10.66 5.15 -4.77
CA HIS A 10 9.25 4.78 -4.82
C HIS A 10 8.41 5.65 -3.87
N LEU A 11 8.88 5.84 -2.63
CA LEU A 11 8.22 6.72 -1.67
C LEU A 11 8.11 8.16 -2.21
N GLY A 12 9.14 8.69 -2.86
CA GLY A 12 9.11 10.02 -3.49
C GLY A 12 8.07 10.13 -4.60
N LEU A 13 7.98 9.13 -5.47
CA LEU A 13 6.97 9.08 -6.54
C LEU A 13 5.55 9.02 -5.98
N THR A 14 5.30 8.10 -5.03
CA THR A 14 3.98 7.92 -4.42
C THR A 14 3.51 9.18 -3.67
N LEU A 15 4.43 9.88 -3.00
CA LEU A 15 4.13 11.15 -2.34
C LEU A 15 3.83 12.28 -3.34
N SER A 16 4.51 12.30 -4.49
CA SER A 16 4.28 13.31 -5.53
C SER A 16 2.90 13.15 -6.18
N LEU A 17 2.43 11.91 -6.30
CA LEU A 17 1.12 11.55 -6.83
C LEU A 17 0.00 11.59 -5.79
N HIS A 18 0.27 12.02 -4.55
CA HIS A 18 -0.71 12.08 -3.46
C HIS A 18 -1.42 10.74 -3.17
N ILE A 19 -0.74 9.62 -3.42
CA ILE A 19 -1.31 8.29 -3.22
C ILE A 19 -1.19 7.91 -1.73
N PRO A 20 -2.25 7.38 -1.08
CA PRO A 20 -2.18 6.82 0.28
C PRO A 20 -1.19 5.66 0.38
N ILE A 21 -0.39 5.61 1.45
CA ILE A 21 0.73 4.66 1.59
C ILE A 21 0.64 3.90 2.91
N PHE A 22 0.76 2.58 2.84
CA PHE A 22 1.05 1.71 3.99
C PHE A 22 2.35 0.94 3.73
N VAL A 23 2.98 0.46 4.80
CA VAL A 23 4.28 -0.22 4.74
C VAL A 23 4.16 -1.62 5.33
N VAL A 24 4.75 -2.60 4.64
CA VAL A 24 4.83 -3.98 5.11
C VAL A 24 6.30 -4.37 5.27
N VAL A 25 6.73 -4.59 6.50
CA VAL A 25 8.06 -5.11 6.85
C VAL A 25 7.97 -6.63 6.86
N THR A 26 8.61 -7.28 5.91
CA THR A 26 8.61 -8.74 5.76
C THR A 26 9.83 -9.38 6.40
N LYS A 27 9.88 -10.72 6.41
CA LYS A 27 11.02 -11.54 6.87
C LYS A 27 11.39 -11.34 8.35
N ILE A 28 10.40 -11.08 9.19
CA ILE A 28 10.60 -10.92 10.65
C ILE A 28 11.11 -12.18 11.33
N ASP A 29 10.87 -13.35 10.72
CA ASP A 29 11.32 -14.67 11.17
C ASP A 29 12.83 -14.86 11.10
N MET A 30 13.49 -14.25 10.10
CA MET A 30 14.93 -14.40 9.88
C MET A 30 15.75 -13.24 10.46
N ALA A 31 15.10 -12.09 10.72
CA ALA A 31 15.78 -10.89 11.16
C ALA A 31 16.10 -10.93 12.67
N PRO A 32 17.36 -10.75 13.09
CA PRO A 32 17.66 -10.63 14.51
C PRO A 32 16.98 -9.38 15.10
N PRO A 33 16.55 -9.43 16.37
CA PRO A 33 15.67 -8.41 16.97
C PRO A 33 16.29 -7.00 16.99
N ASN A 34 17.62 -6.91 17.07
CA ASN A 34 18.34 -5.63 17.04
C ASN A 34 18.21 -4.94 15.67
N ILE A 35 18.33 -5.70 14.58
CA ILE A 35 18.23 -5.17 13.21
C ILE A 35 16.78 -4.77 12.90
N LEU A 36 15.80 -5.56 13.35
CA LEU A 36 14.39 -5.24 13.18
C LEU A 36 14.03 -3.91 13.87
N LYS A 37 14.45 -3.74 15.14
CA LYS A 37 14.25 -2.50 15.89
C LYS A 37 14.91 -1.29 15.21
N GLU A 38 16.13 -1.44 14.74
CA GLU A 38 16.85 -0.38 14.03
C GLU A 38 16.15 0.00 12.72
N THR A 39 15.69 -1.00 11.96
CA THR A 39 14.95 -0.80 10.71
C THR A 39 13.65 -0.05 10.96
N LEU A 40 12.86 -0.46 11.95
CA LEU A 40 11.63 0.24 12.34
C LEU A 40 11.90 1.68 12.79
N ARG A 41 12.97 1.91 13.55
CA ARG A 41 13.37 3.25 13.99
C ARG A 41 13.72 4.14 12.79
N LEU A 42 14.49 3.62 11.83
CA LEU A 42 14.84 4.34 10.62
C LEU A 42 13.59 4.66 9.78
N LEU A 43 12.69 3.69 9.63
CA LEU A 43 11.44 3.81 8.88
C LEU A 43 10.53 4.88 9.50
N MET A 44 10.35 4.85 10.82
CA MET A 44 9.60 5.87 11.55
C MET A 44 10.20 7.27 11.38
N LYS A 45 11.54 7.39 11.44
CA LYS A 45 12.23 8.67 11.22
C LYS A 45 12.05 9.18 9.79
N MET A 46 12.08 8.28 8.81
CA MET A 46 11.88 8.63 7.40
C MET A 46 10.45 9.11 7.13
N LEU A 47 9.43 8.40 7.60
CA LEU A 47 8.04 8.78 7.40
C LEU A 47 7.67 10.11 8.06
N LYS A 48 8.23 10.38 9.25
CA LYS A 48 8.06 11.66 9.97
C LYS A 48 8.90 12.81 9.41
N SER A 49 9.83 12.54 8.50
CA SER A 49 10.69 13.58 7.92
C SER A 49 9.87 14.61 7.14
N PRO A 50 10.35 15.86 7.00
CA PRO A 50 9.61 16.92 6.31
C PRO A 50 9.30 16.62 4.83
N GLY A 51 9.99 15.65 4.23
CA GLY A 51 9.73 15.18 2.87
C GLY A 51 8.53 14.22 2.76
N CYS A 52 8.18 13.49 3.83
CA CYS A 52 7.07 12.55 3.81
C CYS A 52 5.83 13.06 4.55
N ARG A 53 6.02 13.73 5.71
CA ARG A 53 4.94 14.26 6.57
C ARG A 53 3.84 13.22 6.89
N LYS A 54 4.20 11.95 7.00
CA LYS A 54 3.28 10.88 7.40
C LYS A 54 3.45 10.56 8.88
N THR A 55 2.36 10.16 9.53
CA THR A 55 2.33 9.67 10.90
C THR A 55 2.36 8.14 10.87
N PRO A 56 3.52 7.50 11.18
CA PRO A 56 3.62 6.05 11.19
C PRO A 56 2.90 5.45 12.40
N ILE A 57 2.13 4.38 12.17
CA ILE A 57 1.47 3.59 13.21
C ILE A 57 1.89 2.14 13.06
N LEU A 58 2.47 1.56 14.11
CA LEU A 58 2.83 0.15 14.12
C LEU A 58 1.62 -0.68 14.53
N ILE A 59 1.18 -1.56 13.63
CA ILE A 59 0.02 -2.43 13.85
C ILE A 59 0.46 -3.66 14.63
N LYS A 60 -0.21 -3.92 15.77
CA LYS A 60 0.03 -5.10 16.59
C LYS A 60 -1.24 -5.90 16.85
N ASN A 61 -2.38 -5.23 16.90
CA ASN A 61 -3.67 -5.84 17.24
C ASN A 61 -4.74 -5.49 16.20
N HIS A 62 -5.87 -6.20 16.25
CA HIS A 62 -7.03 -5.91 15.39
C HIS A 62 -7.63 -4.51 15.61
N ASP A 63 -7.55 -3.96 16.82
CA ASP A 63 -8.03 -2.59 17.09
C ASP A 63 -7.21 -1.55 16.29
N ASP A 64 -5.89 -1.75 16.22
CA ASP A 64 -5.00 -0.90 15.42
C ASP A 64 -5.34 -1.00 13.93
N VAL A 65 -5.72 -2.21 13.47
CA VAL A 65 -6.15 -2.47 12.10
C VAL A 65 -7.41 -1.68 11.77
N VAL A 66 -8.44 -1.77 12.62
CA VAL A 66 -9.72 -1.06 12.42
C VAL A 66 -9.51 0.46 12.44
N PHE A 67 -8.73 0.96 13.41
CA PHE A 67 -8.38 2.37 13.50
C PHE A 67 -7.65 2.85 12.24
N SER A 68 -6.65 2.08 11.80
CA SER A 68 -5.82 2.42 10.64
C SER A 68 -6.58 2.35 9.34
N ALA A 69 -7.48 1.37 9.15
CA ALA A 69 -8.31 1.25 7.97
C ALA A 69 -9.30 2.41 7.85
N THR A 70 -9.98 2.75 8.96
CA THR A 70 -10.98 3.85 8.99
C THR A 70 -10.34 5.20 8.69
N ASN A 71 -9.12 5.44 9.21
CA ASN A 71 -8.41 6.70 9.05
C ASN A 71 -7.45 6.71 7.85
N PHE A 72 -7.35 5.63 7.08
CA PHE A 72 -6.43 5.53 5.94
C PHE A 72 -6.73 6.58 4.85
N THR A 73 -7.99 7.01 4.76
CA THR A 73 -8.46 8.03 3.81
C THR A 73 -7.86 9.42 4.07
N THR A 74 -7.39 9.69 5.29
CA THR A 74 -6.88 11.01 5.69
C THR A 74 -5.51 11.38 5.10
N GLU A 75 -4.91 10.50 4.28
CA GLU A 75 -3.60 10.65 3.60
C GLU A 75 -2.39 10.94 4.51
N THR A 76 -2.57 11.25 5.79
CA THR A 76 -1.50 11.58 6.73
C THR A 76 -1.03 10.35 7.51
N LEU A 77 -1.88 9.34 7.64
CA LEU A 77 -1.59 8.13 8.41
C LEU A 77 -0.87 7.09 7.54
N CYS A 78 0.18 6.46 8.10
CA CYS A 78 0.91 5.39 7.42
C CYS A 78 1.00 4.15 8.32
N PRO A 79 0.13 3.14 8.09
CA PRO A 79 0.17 1.89 8.82
C PRO A 79 1.44 1.09 8.49
N ILE A 80 2.07 0.49 9.50
CA ILE A 80 3.24 -0.37 9.37
C ILE A 80 2.89 -1.76 9.90
N PHE A 81 2.93 -2.75 9.01
CA PHE A 81 2.74 -4.16 9.33
C PHE A 81 4.09 -4.85 9.42
N GLN A 82 4.22 -5.79 10.36
CA GLN A 82 5.37 -6.68 10.47
C GLN A 82 4.89 -8.08 10.17
N VAL A 83 5.38 -8.74 9.12
CA VAL A 83 4.87 -10.05 8.70
C VAL A 83 5.99 -11.05 8.41
N SER A 84 5.69 -12.33 8.60
CA SER A 84 6.51 -13.41 8.04
C SER A 84 5.70 -14.17 6.99
N ASN A 85 6.23 -14.25 5.78
CA ASN A 85 5.64 -15.05 4.71
C ASN A 85 5.97 -16.54 4.83
N VAL A 86 6.86 -16.92 5.77
CA VAL A 86 7.25 -18.30 6.03
C VAL A 86 6.42 -18.91 7.14
N SER A 87 6.37 -18.26 8.31
CA SER A 87 5.57 -18.73 9.45
C SER A 87 4.10 -18.31 9.37
N GLY A 88 3.77 -17.33 8.54
CA GLY A 88 2.43 -16.76 8.44
C GLY A 88 2.10 -15.73 9.52
N GLU A 89 3.07 -15.34 10.35
CA GLU A 89 2.89 -14.40 11.45
C GLU A 89 2.38 -13.03 10.94
N ASN A 90 1.32 -12.52 11.60
CA ASN A 90 0.64 -11.24 11.35
C ASN A 90 0.04 -11.06 9.94
N LEU A 91 -0.02 -12.12 9.12
CA LEU A 91 -0.70 -12.06 7.82
C LEU A 91 -2.22 -11.89 7.97
N ASP A 92 -2.79 -12.35 9.06
CA ASP A 92 -4.18 -12.16 9.46
C ASP A 92 -4.52 -10.68 9.69
N LEU A 93 -3.62 -9.91 10.32
CA LEU A 93 -3.78 -8.47 10.52
C LEU A 93 -3.73 -7.73 9.18
N LEU A 94 -2.79 -8.09 8.30
CA LEU A 94 -2.69 -7.51 6.96
C LEU A 94 -3.93 -7.83 6.11
N ARG A 95 -4.40 -9.08 6.15
CA ARG A 95 -5.61 -9.50 5.44
C ARG A 95 -6.85 -8.76 5.94
N SER A 96 -6.98 -8.63 7.26
CA SER A 96 -8.09 -7.90 7.88
C SER A 96 -8.06 -6.42 7.49
N PHE A 97 -6.88 -5.81 7.45
CA PHE A 97 -6.71 -4.44 6.97
C PHE A 97 -7.19 -4.29 5.53
N LEU A 98 -6.70 -5.14 4.62
CA LEU A 98 -7.08 -5.11 3.20
C LEU A 98 -8.59 -5.33 2.99
N ASN A 99 -9.22 -6.19 3.81
CA ASN A 99 -10.67 -6.41 3.75
C ASN A 99 -11.49 -5.19 4.21
N LEU A 100 -10.95 -4.38 5.13
CA LEU A 100 -11.59 -3.17 5.64
C LEU A 100 -11.32 -1.94 4.78
N LEU A 101 -10.30 -1.99 3.91
CA LEU A 101 -10.10 -0.96 2.90
C LEU A 101 -11.31 -0.98 1.97
N SER A 102 -12.19 0.00 2.14
CA SER A 102 -13.19 0.28 1.13
C SER A 102 -12.44 0.63 -0.14
N ALA A 103 -12.66 -0.14 -1.20
CA ALA A 103 -12.20 0.27 -2.51
C ALA A 103 -12.73 1.68 -2.72
N ARG A 104 -11.83 2.65 -2.88
CA ARG A 104 -12.19 3.88 -3.57
C ARG A 104 -12.50 3.44 -4.99
N MET A 105 -13.71 2.91 -5.22
CA MET A 105 -14.38 3.34 -6.42
C MET A 105 -14.33 4.86 -6.28
N PRO A 106 -13.70 5.60 -7.22
CA PRO A 106 -14.07 7.00 -7.34
C PRO A 106 -15.58 6.97 -7.27
N GLU A 107 -16.16 7.83 -6.46
CA GLU A 107 -17.60 7.98 -6.45
C GLU A 107 -17.99 7.86 -7.92
N CYS A 108 -18.68 6.78 -8.28
CA CYS A 108 -19.61 6.83 -9.39
C CYS A 108 -20.72 7.76 -8.87
N SER A 109 -20.30 8.98 -8.47
CA SER A 109 -21.09 10.15 -8.37
C SER A 109 -21.75 10.18 -9.72
N MET A 110 -23.04 10.42 -9.67
CA MET A 110 -23.92 10.40 -10.81
C MET A 110 -23.55 11.48 -11.85
N ASP A 111 -22.37 12.10 -11.72
CA ASP A 111 -21.79 13.19 -12.50
C ASP A 111 -21.08 12.68 -13.78
N HIS A 112 -20.56 11.45 -13.81
CA HIS A 112 -19.80 10.91 -14.96
C HIS A 112 -20.59 9.94 -15.85
N VAL A 113 -21.89 9.75 -15.61
CA VAL A 113 -22.73 8.83 -16.43
C VAL A 113 -22.82 9.29 -17.90
N ASN A 114 -22.59 10.58 -18.15
CA ASN A 114 -22.63 11.19 -19.48
C ASN A 114 -21.26 11.40 -20.13
N ASP A 115 -20.16 11.08 -19.44
CA ASP A 115 -18.83 11.22 -20.02
C ASP A 115 -18.56 10.06 -21.00
N PRO A 116 -17.80 10.31 -22.08
CA PRO A 116 -17.41 9.25 -22.99
C PRO A 116 -16.63 8.17 -22.24
N ALA A 117 -16.85 6.90 -22.59
CA ALA A 117 -16.13 5.80 -21.97
C ALA A 117 -14.62 5.91 -22.29
N GLU A 118 -13.81 6.16 -21.27
CA GLU A 118 -12.36 6.22 -21.35
C GLU A 118 -11.74 4.95 -20.75
N PHE A 119 -10.80 4.34 -21.48
CA PHE A 119 -10.05 3.18 -21.02
C PHE A 119 -8.59 3.30 -21.43
N GLN A 120 -7.70 2.95 -20.50
CA GLN A 120 -6.27 2.86 -20.77
C GLN A 120 -5.91 1.42 -21.09
N ILE A 121 -5.33 1.17 -22.27
CA ILE A 121 -4.83 -0.15 -22.66
C ILE A 121 -3.50 -0.37 -21.95
N ASP A 122 -3.45 -1.39 -21.09
CA ASP A 122 -2.22 -1.79 -20.40
C ASP A 122 -1.40 -2.73 -21.28
N ASP A 123 -2.03 -3.79 -21.79
CA ASP A 123 -1.38 -4.82 -22.59
C ASP A 123 -2.31 -5.39 -23.66
N THR A 124 -1.73 -5.84 -24.78
CA THR A 124 -2.44 -6.52 -25.88
C THR A 124 -1.86 -7.92 -26.11
N TYR A 125 -2.72 -8.94 -26.06
CA TYR A 125 -2.33 -10.34 -26.22
C TYR A 125 -2.98 -10.94 -27.48
N SER A 126 -2.17 -11.59 -28.31
CA SER A 126 -2.64 -12.35 -29.48
C SER A 126 -2.85 -13.80 -29.09
N VAL A 127 -4.10 -14.25 -29.10
CA VAL A 127 -4.48 -15.61 -28.70
C VAL A 127 -4.68 -16.44 -29.99
N PRO A 128 -4.17 -17.69 -30.08
CA PRO A 128 -4.12 -18.48 -31.32
C PRO A 128 -5.46 -18.79 -32.02
N VAL A 129 -6.59 -18.34 -31.46
CA VAL A 129 -7.92 -18.37 -32.06
C VAL A 129 -8.42 -16.95 -32.40
N SER A 130 -7.67 -16.21 -33.23
CA SER A 130 -8.06 -14.95 -33.91
C SER A 130 -8.66 -13.80 -33.08
N CYS A 131 -8.71 -13.91 -31.75
CA CYS A 131 -9.21 -12.87 -30.86
C CYS A 131 -8.03 -12.13 -30.21
N ILE A 132 -8.04 -10.81 -30.33
CA ILE A 132 -7.15 -9.93 -29.58
C ILE A 132 -7.78 -9.72 -28.20
N PHE A 133 -7.03 -10.04 -27.14
CA PHE A 133 -7.44 -9.74 -25.78
C PHE A 133 -6.72 -8.48 -25.31
N VAL A 134 -7.48 -7.49 -24.84
CA VAL A 134 -6.96 -6.21 -24.35
C VAL A 134 -7.27 -6.13 -22.86
N MET A 135 -6.22 -6.07 -22.04
CA MET A 135 -6.36 -5.75 -20.62
C MET A 135 -6.37 -4.23 -20.48
N TYR A 136 -7.40 -3.68 -19.85
CA TYR A 136 -7.57 -2.24 -19.69
C TYR A 136 -7.97 -1.87 -18.27
N SER A 137 -7.56 -0.67 -17.83
CA SER A 137 -8.11 -0.01 -16.65
C SER A 137 -9.09 1.08 -17.09
N LEU A 138 -10.26 1.12 -16.46
CA LEU A 138 -11.18 2.25 -16.58
C LEU A 138 -10.57 3.46 -15.85
N LEU A 139 -10.65 4.62 -16.48
CA LEU A 139 -10.19 5.90 -15.92
C LEU A 139 -11.27 6.53 -15.04
#